data_AF-A0A2V1B743-F1
#
_entry.id   AF-A0A2V1B743-F1
#
_cell.length_a   1.000
_cell.length_b   1.000
_cell.length_c   1.000
_cell.angle_alpha   90.00
_cell.angle_beta   90.00
_cell.angle_gamma   90.00
#
_symmetry.space_group_name_H-M   'P 1'
#
loop_
_entity.id
_entity.type
_entity.pdbx_description
1 polymer ?
#
loop_
_entity_poly.entity_id
_entity_poly.type
_entity_poly.pdbx_seq_one_letter_code
_entity_poly.pdbx_strand_id
1 'polypeptide(L)'
;MMYLRELGFSTIRTARRDAGIVQRLLTLQSNAKKAETRIPYNALFTAYNTDNTVTQALWNDNAPTLFIINCNDRTGTISTPRHKPSETSSNATFAWLYNQFMNAVDVGDQLKSYNSGDKPIRRGGWQAL
;
A
#
# COMPACT_ATOMS: atom_id res chain seq x y z
N MET A 1 -6.22 3.99 10.94
CA MET A 1 -5.31 2.83 11.04
C MET A 1 -5.16 2.35 12.47
N MET A 2 -4.87 3.24 13.43
CA MET A 2 -4.79 2.91 14.86
C MET A 2 -6.08 2.27 15.39
N TYR A 3 -7.25 2.84 15.07
CA TYR A 3 -8.54 2.26 15.44
C TYR A 3 -8.73 0.80 14.93
N LEU A 4 -8.30 0.48 13.71
CA LEU A 4 -8.40 -0.88 13.19
C LEU A 4 -7.48 -1.86 13.93
N ARG A 5 -6.32 -1.40 14.41
CA ARG A 5 -5.44 -2.18 15.28
C ARG A 5 -6.08 -2.47 16.63
N GLU A 6 -6.76 -1.49 17.24
CA GLU A 6 -7.48 -1.71 18.50
C GLU A 6 -8.56 -2.79 18.35
N LEU A 7 -9.23 -2.81 17.19
CA LEU A 7 -10.19 -3.85 16.80
C LEU A 7 -9.54 -5.19 16.41
N GLY A 8 -8.22 -5.25 16.36
CA GLY A 8 -7.46 -6.46 16.09
C GLY A 8 -7.13 -6.73 14.62
N PHE A 9 -7.40 -5.79 13.72
CA PHE A 9 -7.14 -5.91 12.29
C PHE A 9 -5.76 -5.37 11.89
N SER A 10 -5.05 -6.15 11.09
CA SER A 10 -3.83 -5.70 10.38
C SER A 10 -4.21 -4.94 9.12
N THR A 11 -3.40 -3.96 8.73
CA THR A 11 -3.65 -3.14 7.55
C THR A 11 -2.35 -2.81 6.82
N ILE A 12 -2.39 -2.87 5.49
CA ILE A 12 -1.30 -2.47 4.61
C ILE A 12 -1.91 -1.55 3.57
N ARG A 13 -1.28 -0.41 3.31
CA ARG A 13 -1.70 0.50 2.25
C ARG A 13 -0.53 1.26 1.68
N THR A 14 -0.69 1.71 0.44
CA THR A 14 0.10 2.81 -0.09
C THR A 14 -0.26 4.10 0.64
N ALA A 15 0.72 5.01 0.71
CA ALA A 15 0.58 6.27 1.41
C ALA A 15 0.96 7.43 0.49
N ARG A 16 0.14 8.47 0.54
CA ARG A 16 0.46 9.76 -0.04
C ARG A 16 1.41 10.53 0.87
N ARG A 17 2.06 11.55 0.34
CA ARG A 17 3.03 12.39 1.08
C ARG A 17 2.41 13.14 2.27
N ASP A 18 1.12 13.45 2.19
CA ASP A 18 0.32 14.14 3.20
C ASP A 18 -0.19 13.20 4.31
N ALA A 19 0.06 11.89 4.23
CA ALA A 19 -0.49 10.90 5.15
C ALA A 19 0.24 10.78 6.50
N GLY A 20 0.96 11.83 6.94
CA GLY A 20 1.73 11.81 8.19
C GLY A 20 2.99 10.94 8.13
N ILE A 21 3.68 10.93 6.99
CA ILE A 21 4.93 10.17 6.80
C ILE A 21 6.10 10.87 7.47
N VAL A 22 7.01 10.11 8.07
CA VAL A 22 8.24 10.61 8.69
C VAL A 22 9.08 11.35 7.65
N GLN A 23 9.50 12.57 8.00
CA GLN A 23 10.19 13.48 7.09
C GLN A 23 11.41 12.86 6.41
N ARG A 24 12.14 11.97 7.09
CA ARG A 24 13.28 11.24 6.52
C ARG A 24 12.89 10.46 5.26
N LEU A 25 11.76 9.74 5.28
CA LEU A 25 11.28 8.98 4.13
C LEU A 25 10.78 9.89 3.01
N LEU A 26 10.16 11.03 3.35
CA LEU A 26 9.74 12.05 2.37
C LEU A 26 10.94 12.67 1.65
N THR A 27 12.00 13.00 2.39
CA THR A 27 13.24 13.53 1.84
C THR A 27 13.91 12.51 0.92
N LEU A 28 13.99 11.24 1.34
CA LEU A 28 14.50 10.15 0.50
C LEU A 28 13.68 10.01 -0.80
N GLN A 29 12.34 10.01 -0.71
CA GLN A 29 11.49 9.94 -1.88
C GLN A 29 11.66 11.15 -2.82
N SER A 30 11.85 12.36 -2.29
CA SER A 30 12.12 13.55 -3.10
C SER A 30 13.47 13.47 -3.81
N ASN A 31 14.50 13.00 -3.10
CA ASN A 31 15.85 12.88 -3.62
C ASN A 31 15.99 11.74 -4.61
N ALA A 32 15.17 10.69 -4.51
CA ALA A 32 15.13 9.60 -5.48
C ALA A 32 14.84 10.06 -6.92
N LYS A 33 14.23 11.24 -7.10
CA LYS A 33 14.01 11.86 -8.41
C LYS A 33 15.27 12.53 -9.00
N LYS A 34 16.32 12.73 -8.19
CA LYS A 34 17.57 13.37 -8.59
C LYS A 34 18.60 12.31 -8.98
N ALA A 35 19.33 12.54 -10.07
CA ALA A 35 20.30 11.58 -10.59
C ALA A 35 21.43 11.25 -9.59
N GLU A 36 21.89 12.24 -8.81
CA GLU A 36 22.98 12.10 -7.83
C GLU A 36 22.60 11.34 -6.56
N THR A 37 21.31 11.31 -6.22
CA THR A 37 20.78 10.63 -5.02
C THR A 37 19.81 9.52 -5.41
N ARG A 38 20.11 8.85 -6.53
CA ARG A 38 19.34 7.73 -7.03
C ARG A 38 19.35 6.60 -6.01
N ILE A 39 18.16 6.25 -5.53
CA ILE A 39 17.97 5.10 -4.67
C ILE A 39 18.20 3.82 -5.50
N PRO A 40 18.96 2.82 -5.00
CA PRO A 40 19.15 1.56 -5.70
C PRO A 40 17.83 0.84 -6.00
N TYR A 41 17.83 0.05 -7.06
CA TYR A 41 16.71 -0.83 -7.37
C TYR A 41 16.45 -1.79 -6.21
N ASN A 42 15.18 -2.00 -5.91
CA ASN A 42 14.66 -2.80 -4.83
C ASN A 42 15.14 -2.41 -3.41
N ALA A 43 15.59 -1.17 -3.21
CA ALA A 43 15.93 -0.69 -1.89
C ALA A 43 14.67 -0.51 -1.03
N LEU A 44 14.76 -0.92 0.24
CA LEU A 44 13.72 -0.77 1.24
C LEU A 44 14.25 0.06 2.41
N PHE A 45 13.55 1.14 2.74
CA PHE A 45 13.78 1.92 3.95
C PHE A 45 12.54 1.85 4.83
N THR A 46 12.72 1.55 6.11
CA THR A 46 11.64 1.53 7.09
C THR A 46 11.87 2.58 8.16
N ALA A 47 10.77 3.11 8.69
CA ALA A 47 10.76 3.96 9.86
C ALA A 47 9.54 3.60 10.69
N TYR A 48 9.68 3.64 12.01
CA TYR A 48 8.53 3.50 12.90
C TYR A 48 7.97 4.88 13.22
N ASN A 49 6.67 4.94 13.51
CA ASN A 49 6.09 6.10 14.18
C ASN A 49 6.70 6.29 15.57
N THR A 50 6.53 7.48 16.16
CA THR A 50 6.95 7.81 17.52
C THR A 50 6.52 6.76 18.55
N ASP A 51 5.34 6.16 18.35
CA ASP A 51 4.77 5.16 19.26
C ASP A 51 5.19 3.72 18.93
N ASN A 52 6.06 3.50 17.93
CA ASN A 52 6.50 2.20 17.41
C ASN A 52 5.37 1.22 16.97
N THR A 53 4.12 1.68 16.87
CA THR A 53 2.96 0.85 16.55
C THR A 53 2.67 0.68 15.06
N VAL A 54 3.22 1.57 14.24
CA VAL A 54 3.00 1.65 12.79
C VAL A 54 4.35 1.72 12.11
N THR A 55 4.55 0.82 11.16
CA THR A 55 5.74 0.80 10.30
C THR A 55 5.42 1.57 9.03
N GLN A 56 6.22 2.58 8.76
CA GLN A 56 6.25 3.28 7.49
C GLN A 56 7.39 2.73 6.65
N ALA A 57 7.17 2.59 5.34
CA ALA A 57 8.19 2.08 4.44
C ALA A 57 8.26 2.89 3.14
N LEU A 58 9.47 3.10 2.65
CA LEU A 58 9.75 3.55 1.30
C LEU A 58 10.37 2.37 0.55
N TRP A 59 9.72 1.92 -0.51
CA TRP A 59 10.23 0.87 -1.38
C TRP A 59 10.46 1.40 -2.78
N ASN A 60 11.64 1.15 -3.33
CA ASN A 60 12.02 1.59 -4.66
C ASN A 60 12.17 0.39 -5.59
N ASP A 61 11.12 0.06 -6.33
CA ASP A 61 11.17 -0.91 -7.43
C ASP A 61 11.47 -0.15 -8.74
N ASN A 62 10.45 0.11 -9.56
CA ASN A 62 10.52 1.04 -10.68
C ASN A 62 10.41 2.52 -10.26
N ALA A 63 9.62 2.80 -9.22
CA ALA A 63 9.42 4.13 -8.68
C ALA A 63 9.30 4.11 -7.14
N PRO A 64 9.83 5.14 -6.44
CA PRO A 64 9.88 5.19 -4.99
C PRO A 64 8.47 5.39 -4.40
N THR A 65 7.94 4.34 -3.78
CA THR A 65 6.56 4.26 -3.28
C THR A 65 6.53 4.17 -1.77
N LEU A 66 5.63 4.94 -1.14
CA LEU A 66 5.45 4.96 0.30
C LEU A 66 4.33 4.01 0.74
N PHE A 67 4.55 3.33 1.85
CA PHE A 67 3.63 2.42 2.49
C PHE A 67 3.48 2.75 3.96
N ILE A 68 2.28 2.53 4.48
CA ILE A 68 2.00 2.49 5.92
C ILE A 68 1.46 1.09 6.20
N ILE A 69 2.07 0.45 7.19
CA ILE A 69 1.85 -0.94 7.56
C ILE A 69 1.60 -0.99 9.06
N ASN A 70 0.56 -1.73 9.41
CA ASN A 70 0.26 -2.07 10.79
C ASN A 70 -0.05 -3.57 10.83
N CYS A 71 0.78 -4.30 11.56
CA CYS A 71 0.59 -5.70 11.83
C CYS A 71 0.12 -5.85 13.27
N ASN A 72 -1.01 -6.54 13.45
CA ASN A 72 -1.52 -6.92 14.76
C ASN A 72 -0.98 -8.29 15.23
N ASP A 73 0.21 -8.68 14.77
CA ASP A 73 0.93 -9.80 15.36
C ASP A 73 1.55 -9.31 16.67
N ARG A 74 0.96 -9.72 17.81
CA ARG A 74 1.54 -9.51 19.15
C ARG A 74 2.97 -10.10 19.31
N THR A 75 3.51 -10.72 18.26
CA THR A 75 4.83 -11.34 18.16
C THR A 75 5.87 -10.48 17.42
N GLY A 76 5.48 -9.36 16.83
CA GLY A 76 6.39 -8.29 16.41
C GLY A 76 7.67 -8.74 15.71
N THR A 77 7.59 -9.57 14.65
CA THR A 77 8.69 -9.74 13.67
C THR A 77 8.14 -10.52 12.46
N ILE A 78 8.04 -9.87 11.30
CA ILE A 78 7.94 -10.58 10.01
C ILE A 78 9.37 -10.72 9.49
N SER A 79 10.04 -11.83 9.82
CA SER A 79 11.20 -12.29 9.07
C SER A 79 10.79 -13.55 8.30
N THR A 80 10.86 -13.47 6.97
CA THR A 80 10.74 -14.67 6.12
C THR A 80 11.67 -14.48 4.92
N PRO A 81 12.68 -15.33 4.71
CA PRO A 81 13.40 -15.37 3.44
C PRO A 81 12.44 -15.88 2.37
N ARG A 82 12.28 -15.14 1.27
CA ARG A 82 11.49 -15.59 0.13
C ARG A 82 12.38 -16.41 -0.80
N HIS A 83 11.91 -17.60 -1.20
CA HIS A 83 12.51 -18.34 -2.30
C HIS A 83 12.18 -17.66 -3.62
N LYS A 84 13.23 -17.40 -4.41
CA LYS A 84 13.24 -16.64 -5.67
C LYS A 84 12.40 -17.36 -6.75
N PRO A 85 11.36 -16.74 -7.34
CA PRO A 85 10.85 -17.16 -8.64
C PRO A 85 11.42 -16.20 -9.70
N SER A 86 12.33 -16.72 -10.53
CA SER A 86 13.08 -16.03 -11.59
C SER A 86 14.00 -14.89 -11.14
N GLU A 87 15.07 -14.64 -11.89
CA GLU A 87 16.23 -13.87 -11.42
C GLU A 87 16.01 -12.35 -11.31
N THR A 88 14.79 -11.84 -11.50
CA THR A 88 14.56 -10.42 -11.79
C THR A 88 13.62 -9.67 -10.85
N SER A 89 12.88 -10.30 -9.92
CA SER A 89 12.00 -9.52 -9.01
C SER A 89 12.03 -9.99 -7.55
N SER A 90 12.88 -9.37 -6.75
CA SER A 90 12.94 -9.56 -5.30
C SER A 90 12.00 -8.59 -4.58
N ASN A 91 10.68 -8.60 -4.85
CA ASN A 91 9.75 -7.64 -4.23
C ASN A 91 9.88 -7.55 -2.70
N ALA A 92 9.59 -6.41 -2.07
CA ALA A 92 9.46 -6.39 -0.61
C ALA A 92 8.25 -7.26 -0.18
N THR A 93 8.33 -8.00 0.93
CA THR A 93 7.25 -8.95 1.32
C THR A 93 5.90 -8.27 1.52
N PHE A 94 5.88 -7.09 2.14
CA PHE A 94 4.65 -6.30 2.27
C PHE A 94 4.14 -5.79 0.92
N ALA A 95 5.03 -5.51 -0.04
CA ALA A 95 4.64 -5.05 -1.38
C ALA A 95 4.06 -6.21 -2.21
N TRP A 96 4.59 -7.41 -2.03
CA TRP A 96 3.98 -8.63 -2.59
C TRP A 96 2.60 -8.89 -2.00
N LEU A 97 2.45 -8.85 -0.67
CA LEU A 97 1.16 -8.99 0.00
C LEU A 97 0.17 -7.91 -0.48
N TYR A 98 0.62 -6.66 -0.57
CA TYR A 98 -0.18 -5.57 -1.14
C TYR A 98 -0.62 -5.91 -2.57
N ASN A 99 0.29 -6.25 -3.46
CA ASN A 99 -0.05 -6.54 -4.86
C ASN A 99 -1.00 -7.74 -5.02
N GLN A 100 -0.90 -8.75 -4.17
CA GLN A 100 -1.78 -9.91 -4.21
C GLN A 100 -3.23 -9.57 -3.82
N PHE A 101 -3.41 -8.74 -2.79
CA PHE A 101 -4.73 -8.52 -2.18
C PHE A 101 -5.44 -7.25 -2.63
N MET A 102 -4.72 -6.26 -3.19
CA MET A 102 -5.31 -4.95 -3.49
C MET A 102 -6.15 -4.91 -4.75
N ASN A 103 -5.98 -5.88 -5.67
CA ASN A 103 -6.73 -5.91 -6.92
C ASN A 103 -8.12 -6.58 -6.79
N ALA A 104 -8.53 -7.02 -5.59
CA ALA A 104 -9.77 -7.81 -5.45
C ALA A 104 -11.05 -7.03 -5.82
N VAL A 105 -11.13 -5.75 -5.44
CA VAL A 105 -12.29 -4.89 -5.75
C VAL A 105 -12.33 -4.58 -7.24
N ASP A 106 -11.20 -4.17 -7.81
CA ASP A 106 -11.09 -3.82 -9.23
C ASP A 106 -11.34 -5.03 -10.13
N VAL A 107 -10.88 -6.23 -9.75
CA VAL A 107 -11.22 -7.49 -10.46
C VAL A 107 -12.72 -7.76 -10.41
N GLY A 108 -13.35 -7.57 -9.24
CA GLY A 108 -14.80 -7.74 -9.08
C GLY A 108 -15.58 -6.74 -9.95
N ASP A 109 -15.17 -5.48 -9.98
CA ASP A 109 -15.76 -4.45 -10.84
C ASP A 109 -15.53 -4.74 -12.32
N GLN A 110 -14.33 -5.18 -12.71
CA GLN A 110 -14.01 -5.59 -14.06
C GLN A 110 -14.92 -6.73 -14.51
N LEU A 111 -15.10 -7.78 -13.70
CA LEU A 111 -16.03 -8.87 -13.97
C LEU A 111 -17.47 -8.39 -14.08
N LYS A 112 -17.88 -7.47 -13.21
CA LYS A 112 -19.22 -6.86 -13.27
C LYS A 112 -19.39 -6.06 -14.56
N SER A 113 -18.40 -5.28 -14.98
CA SER A 113 -18.48 -4.42 -16.17
C SER A 113 -18.74 -5.21 -17.46
N TYR A 114 -18.18 -6.42 -17.58
CA TYR A 114 -18.39 -7.27 -18.76
C TYR A 114 -19.84 -7.75 -18.90
N ASN A 115 -20.60 -7.79 -17.80
CA ASN A 115 -21.98 -8.25 -17.82
C ASN A 115 -22.85 -7.48 -16.81
N SER A 116 -22.73 -6.15 -16.80
CA SER A 116 -23.32 -5.34 -15.73
C SER A 116 -24.84 -5.30 -15.79
N GLY A 117 -25.42 -5.52 -16.98
CA GLY A 117 -26.85 -5.37 -17.22
C GLY A 117 -27.37 -3.95 -16.98
N ASP A 118 -26.47 -2.99 -16.74
CA ASP A 118 -26.79 -1.63 -16.37
C ASP A 118 -27.46 -0.92 -17.55
N LYS A 119 -28.67 -0.40 -17.31
CA LYS A 119 -29.42 0.39 -18.28
C LYS A 119 -29.48 1.84 -17.79
N PRO A 120 -29.39 2.83 -18.70
CA PRO A 120 -29.65 4.21 -18.34
C PRO A 120 -31.12 4.35 -17.90
N ILE A 121 -31.34 4.70 -16.62
CA ILE A 121 -32.67 4.91 -16.05
C ILE A 121 -32.82 6.38 -15.67
N ARG A 122 -33.87 7.03 -16.17
CA ARG A 122 -34.31 8.34 -15.69
C ARG A 122 -35.39 8.14 -14.63
N ARG A 123 -35.00 8.15 -13.36
CA ARG A 123 -35.98 8.22 -12.26
C ARG A 123 -36.51 9.65 -12.25
N GLY A 124 -37.80 9.83 -12.54
CA GLY A 124 -38.47 11.14 -12.54
C GLY A 124 -38.29 11.88 -11.21
N GLY A 125 -38.55 13.19 -11.22
CA GLY A 125 -38.46 14.02 -10.02
C GLY A 125 -39.40 13.54 -8.91
N TRP A 126 -39.01 13.75 -7.65
CA TRP A 126 -39.84 13.49 -6.48
C TRP A 126 -41.17 14.23 -6.60
N GLN A 127 -42.28 13.50 -6.77
CA GLN A 127 -43.61 14.04 -6.56
C GLN A 127 -43.96 13.84 -5.08
N ALA A 128 -43.96 14.93 -4.31
CA ALA A 128 -44.58 14.94 -3.00
C ALA A 128 -46.11 14.94 -3.18
N LEU A 129 -46.81 14.12 -2.38
CA LEU A 129 -48.27 14.07 -2.29
C LEU A 129 -48.82 15.30 -1.56
#